data_AF-A0A8S3XWR5-F1
#
_entry.id   AF-A0A8S3XWR5-F1
#
_cell.length_a   1.000
_cell.length_b   1.000
_cell.length_c   1.000
_cell.angle_alpha   90.00
_cell.angle_beta   90.00
_cell.angle_gamma   90.00
#
_symmetry.space_group_name_H-M   'P 1'
#
loop_
_entity.id
_entity.type
_entity.pdbx_description
1 polymer ?
#
loop_
_entity_poly.entity_id
_entity_poly.type
_entity_poly.pdbx_seq_one_letter_code
_entity_poly.pdbx_strand_id
1 'polypeptide(L)'
;MPLTPAEKQKNYREKLKANNPEKYEEIKKKAAENALRYYRNKRVNYKGDQKEEQRRKWKEDRKKPKNNCQQPCSKTTDKESVDLRNIQRRIEYKFQQENMRLLKDLFNLSKRFNNLQNLLYRHQKQIDETNENLKNVLIRLKQLENSKTSTESEEASMMRQNTAEYTPRKRVEELISENIPHIETPKKEVIKQKLLEHDVLTEALKLEMKSSNQAEKRTFKKVLKNDLVEKYRQKTKLTLSLGFKGSLKKYTRLKFVRLLCYKIK
;
A
#
# COMPACT_ATOMS: atom_id res chain seq x y z
N MET A 1 -6.59 43.16 -25.49
CA MET A 1 -7.91 42.65 -25.08
C MET A 1 -7.75 41.39 -24.24
N PRO A 2 -8.51 41.22 -23.15
CA PRO A 2 -8.46 39.97 -22.38
C PRO A 2 -9.04 38.81 -23.20
N LEU A 3 -8.36 37.66 -23.18
CA LEU A 3 -8.80 36.46 -23.89
C LEU A 3 -10.17 35.98 -23.39
N THR A 4 -11.02 35.61 -24.32
CA THR A 4 -12.31 34.97 -24.04
C THR A 4 -12.10 33.58 -23.41
N PRO A 5 -13.11 33.06 -22.68
CA PRO A 5 -13.02 31.72 -22.10
C PRO A 5 -12.71 30.61 -23.14
N ALA A 6 -13.24 30.73 -24.35
CA ALA A 6 -12.99 29.79 -25.44
C ALA A 6 -11.53 29.82 -25.90
N GLU A 7 -10.95 31.00 -26.05
CA GLU A 7 -9.54 31.18 -26.44
C GLU A 7 -8.59 30.71 -25.35
N LYS A 8 -8.90 30.97 -24.07
CA LYS A 8 -8.12 30.44 -22.94
C LYS A 8 -8.09 28.92 -22.93
N GLN A 9 -9.23 28.29 -23.22
CA GLN A 9 -9.32 26.83 -23.27
C GLN A 9 -8.58 26.24 -24.48
N LYS A 10 -8.62 26.92 -25.62
CA LYS A 10 -7.84 26.53 -26.82
C LYS A 10 -6.33 26.60 -26.53
N ASN A 11 -5.85 27.72 -25.99
CA ASN A 11 -4.44 27.90 -25.64
C ASN A 11 -3.98 26.88 -24.59
N TYR A 12 -4.82 26.55 -23.62
CA TYR A 12 -4.51 25.50 -22.64
C TYR A 12 -4.35 24.13 -23.30
N ARG A 13 -5.23 23.76 -24.23
CA ARG A 13 -5.14 22.48 -24.95
C ARG A 13 -3.90 22.40 -25.83
N GLU A 14 -3.57 23.49 -26.53
CA GLU A 14 -2.35 23.58 -27.36
C GLU A 14 -1.08 23.47 -26.51
N LYS A 15 -1.01 24.17 -25.37
CA LYS A 15 0.09 24.02 -24.40
C LYS A 15 0.19 22.61 -23.84
N LEU A 16 -0.94 21.97 -23.53
CA LEU A 16 -0.95 20.59 -23.01
C LEU A 16 -0.44 19.60 -24.06
N LYS A 17 -0.84 19.78 -25.33
CA LYS A 17 -0.40 18.95 -26.45
C LYS A 17 1.11 19.07 -26.71
N ALA A 18 1.66 20.27 -26.55
CA ALA A 18 3.09 20.53 -26.73
C ALA A 18 3.94 20.02 -25.56
N ASN A 19 3.52 20.26 -24.32
CA ASN A 19 4.35 19.99 -23.13
C ASN A 19 4.13 18.60 -22.51
N ASN A 20 2.94 18.00 -22.71
CA ASN A 20 2.62 16.69 -22.15
C ASN A 20 1.58 15.96 -23.04
N PRO A 21 2.01 15.42 -24.20
CA PRO A 21 1.12 14.81 -25.18
C PRO A 21 0.39 13.57 -24.64
N GLU A 22 1.01 12.81 -23.74
CA GLU A 22 0.41 11.62 -23.11
C GLU A 22 -0.84 12.00 -22.31
N LYS A 23 -0.74 13.06 -21.48
CA LYS A 23 -1.87 13.56 -20.69
C LYS A 23 -2.99 14.11 -21.57
N TYR A 24 -2.67 14.69 -22.73
CA TYR A 24 -3.67 15.16 -23.69
C TYR A 24 -4.44 13.99 -24.32
N GLU A 25 -3.75 12.93 -24.75
CA GLU A 25 -4.37 11.73 -25.31
C GLU A 25 -5.21 10.98 -24.26
N GLU A 26 -4.80 10.91 -23.00
CA GLU A 26 -5.63 10.37 -21.92
C GLU A 26 -6.95 11.12 -21.72
N ILE A 27 -6.90 12.46 -21.72
CA ILE A 27 -8.10 13.30 -21.57
C ILE A 27 -9.04 13.09 -22.76
N LYS A 28 -8.48 13.00 -23.98
CA LYS A 28 -9.24 12.74 -25.20
C LYS A 28 -9.91 11.36 -25.17
N LYS A 29 -9.19 10.31 -24.74
CA LYS A 29 -9.73 8.95 -24.56
C LYS A 29 -10.86 8.93 -23.53
N LYS A 30 -10.65 9.54 -22.35
CA LYS A 30 -11.68 9.64 -21.30
C LYS A 30 -12.94 10.38 -21.77
N ALA A 31 -12.77 11.43 -22.57
CA ALA A 31 -13.91 12.17 -23.13
C ALA A 31 -14.71 11.30 -24.12
N ALA A 32 -14.03 10.54 -24.98
CA ALA A 32 -14.67 9.61 -25.91
C ALA A 32 -15.41 8.47 -25.17
N GLU A 33 -14.79 7.88 -24.14
CA GLU A 33 -15.41 6.85 -23.31
C GLU A 33 -16.65 7.35 -22.57
N ASN A 34 -16.58 8.57 -22.01
CA ASN A 34 -17.73 9.19 -21.35
C ASN A 34 -18.88 9.46 -22.33
N ALA A 35 -18.58 9.92 -23.53
CA ALA A 35 -19.58 10.11 -24.58
C ALA A 35 -20.22 8.77 -24.97
N LEU A 36 -19.41 7.74 -25.21
CA LEU A 36 -19.90 6.39 -25.51
C LEU A 36 -20.78 5.84 -24.38
N ARG A 37 -20.37 6.02 -23.12
CA ARG A 37 -21.16 5.61 -21.95
C ARG A 37 -22.47 6.38 -21.84
N TYR A 38 -22.47 7.69 -22.09
CA TYR A 38 -23.67 8.50 -22.11
C TYR A 38 -24.67 8.00 -23.17
N TYR A 39 -24.23 7.79 -24.41
CA TYR A 39 -25.11 7.30 -25.48
C TYR A 39 -25.55 5.85 -25.28
N ARG A 40 -24.69 5.00 -24.70
CA ARG A 40 -25.05 3.63 -24.32
C ARG A 40 -26.15 3.61 -23.25
N ASN A 41 -26.05 4.47 -22.25
CA ASN A 41 -27.07 4.60 -21.21
C ASN A 41 -28.36 5.25 -21.73
N LYS A 42 -28.26 6.18 -22.68
CA LYS A 42 -29.42 6.78 -23.36
C LYS A 42 -30.12 5.81 -24.33
N ARG A 43 -29.41 4.78 -24.82
CA ARG A 43 -29.95 3.67 -25.62
C ARG A 43 -30.65 2.59 -24.80
N VAL A 44 -30.68 2.69 -23.47
CA VAL A 44 -31.60 1.87 -22.66
C VAL A 44 -33.01 2.31 -23.05
N ASN A 45 -33.65 1.51 -23.91
CA ASN A 45 -35.04 1.69 -24.31
C ASN A 45 -35.88 1.84 -23.04
N TYR A 46 -36.37 3.05 -22.78
CA TYR A 46 -37.38 3.29 -21.75
C TYR A 46 -38.51 2.27 -21.99
N LYS A 47 -38.82 1.45 -20.98
CA LYS A 47 -40.00 0.56 -21.00
C LYS A 47 -41.27 1.43 -21.14
N GLY A 48 -42.36 0.85 -21.66
CA GLY A 48 -43.60 1.58 -21.99
C GLY A 48 -44.02 2.59 -20.92
N ASP A 49 -44.03 2.15 -19.67
CA ASP A 49 -44.44 2.95 -18.50
C ASP A 49 -43.55 4.18 -18.27
N GLN A 50 -42.23 4.07 -18.51
CA GLN A 50 -41.30 5.19 -18.35
C GLN A 50 -41.43 6.22 -19.47
N LYS A 51 -41.85 5.80 -20.67
CA LYS A 51 -42.17 6.73 -21.76
C LYS A 51 -43.48 7.46 -21.47
N GLU A 52 -44.44 6.79 -20.85
CA GLU A 52 -45.73 7.38 -20.47
C GLU A 52 -45.60 8.38 -19.32
N GLU A 53 -44.76 8.08 -18.32
CA GLU A 53 -44.40 9.00 -17.24
C GLU A 53 -43.78 10.30 -17.80
N GLN A 54 -42.88 10.18 -18.79
CA GLN A 54 -42.31 11.36 -19.47
C GLN A 54 -43.34 12.12 -20.30
N ARG A 55 -44.27 11.43 -20.97
CA ARG A 55 -45.36 12.10 -21.70
C ARG A 55 -46.31 12.82 -20.76
N ARG A 56 -46.59 12.27 -19.57
CA ARG A 56 -47.36 12.94 -18.51
C ARG A 56 -46.65 14.20 -18.03
N LYS A 57 -45.36 14.10 -17.66
CA LYS A 57 -44.54 15.27 -17.28
C LYS A 57 -44.51 16.35 -18.36
N TRP A 58 -44.33 15.96 -19.63
CA TRP A 58 -44.30 16.91 -20.73
C TRP A 58 -45.66 17.59 -20.97
N LYS A 59 -46.77 16.86 -20.79
CA LYS A 59 -48.13 17.43 -20.80
C LYS A 59 -48.37 18.37 -19.62
N GLU A 60 -47.88 18.04 -18.43
CA GLU A 60 -47.95 18.92 -17.24
C GLU A 60 -47.15 20.21 -17.42
N ASP A 61 -45.92 20.11 -17.93
CA ASP A 61 -45.07 21.29 -18.18
C ASP A 61 -45.62 22.16 -19.33
N ARG A 62 -46.38 21.59 -20.28
CA ARG A 62 -47.15 22.35 -21.28
C ARG A 62 -48.46 22.93 -20.76
N LYS A 63 -49.08 22.30 -19.76
CA LYS A 63 -50.30 22.78 -19.10
C LYS A 63 -50.04 23.83 -18.03
N LYS A 64 -48.81 23.91 -17.50
CA LYS A 64 -48.38 25.09 -16.75
C LYS A 64 -48.48 26.30 -17.66
N PRO A 65 -49.37 27.26 -17.40
CA PRO A 65 -49.46 28.42 -18.25
C PRO A 65 -48.13 29.15 -18.18
N LYS A 66 -47.55 29.45 -19.34
CA LYS A 66 -46.58 30.54 -19.46
C LYS A 66 -47.32 31.83 -19.12
N ASN A 67 -47.51 32.12 -17.84
CA ASN A 67 -48.07 33.39 -17.34
C ASN A 67 -47.02 34.51 -17.50
N ASN A 68 -46.62 34.79 -18.74
CA ASN A 68 -45.88 35.98 -19.16
C ASN A 68 -45.96 36.08 -20.68
N CYS A 69 -47.14 36.48 -21.17
CA CYS A 69 -47.35 37.30 -22.38
C CYS A 69 -48.82 37.16 -22.79
N GLN A 70 -49.68 38.01 -22.22
CA GLN A 70 -50.88 38.57 -22.88
C GLN A 70 -51.72 39.30 -21.82
N GLN A 71 -51.38 40.56 -21.56
CA GLN A 71 -52.39 41.56 -21.23
C GLN A 71 -52.02 42.87 -21.95
N PRO A 72 -53.02 43.62 -22.44
CA PRO A 72 -52.80 44.81 -23.23
C PRO A 72 -52.18 45.91 -22.37
N CYS A 73 -51.42 46.76 -23.04
CA CYS A 73 -50.70 47.91 -22.54
C CYS A 73 -51.57 48.81 -21.62
N SER A 74 -51.52 48.62 -20.31
CA SER A 74 -51.83 49.66 -19.32
C SER A 74 -50.54 50.04 -18.61
N LYS A 75 -50.00 51.20 -19.01
CA LYS A 75 -48.80 51.81 -18.44
C LYS A 75 -49.15 52.41 -17.08
N THR A 76 -49.02 51.62 -16.02
CA THR A 76 -48.63 52.07 -14.68
C THR A 76 -48.25 50.83 -13.86
N THR A 77 -47.12 50.19 -14.19
CA THR A 77 -46.45 49.35 -13.21
C THR A 77 -45.66 50.28 -12.29
N ASP A 78 -46.15 50.45 -11.06
CA ASP A 78 -45.42 51.15 -9.99
C ASP A 78 -43.98 50.60 -9.94
N LYS A 79 -43.00 51.50 -10.07
CA LYS A 79 -41.57 51.15 -10.05
C LYS A 79 -41.21 50.30 -8.83
N GLU A 80 -41.86 50.57 -7.70
CA GLU A 80 -41.74 49.80 -6.46
C GLU A 80 -42.12 48.31 -6.62
N SER A 81 -43.15 48.00 -7.42
CA SER A 81 -43.58 46.60 -7.67
C SER A 81 -42.60 45.80 -8.53
N VAL A 82 -41.78 46.48 -9.33
CA VAL A 82 -40.73 45.88 -10.17
C VAL A 82 -39.46 45.67 -9.34
N ASP A 83 -39.11 46.65 -8.50
CA ASP A 83 -37.95 46.56 -7.61
C ASP A 83 -38.12 45.46 -6.55
N LEU A 84 -39.31 45.32 -5.95
CA LEU A 84 -39.61 44.22 -5.03
C LEU A 84 -39.49 42.84 -5.69
N ARG A 85 -39.95 42.69 -6.94
CA ARG A 85 -39.79 41.45 -7.72
C ARG A 85 -38.33 41.13 -8.07
N ASN A 86 -37.52 42.16 -8.30
CA ASN A 86 -36.09 41.98 -8.56
C ASN A 86 -35.33 41.60 -7.29
N ILE A 87 -35.70 42.18 -6.14
CA ILE A 87 -35.16 41.82 -4.83
C ILE A 87 -35.51 40.37 -4.48
N GLN A 88 -36.78 39.96 -4.66
CA GLN A 88 -37.21 38.57 -4.47
C GLN A 88 -36.40 37.60 -5.33
N ARG A 89 -36.24 37.87 -6.63
CA ARG A 89 -35.42 37.02 -7.51
C ARG A 89 -33.96 36.92 -7.06
N ARG A 90 -33.37 38.00 -6.57
CA ARG A 90 -31.99 37.97 -6.02
C ARG A 90 -31.92 37.13 -4.76
N ILE A 91 -32.91 37.21 -3.88
CA ILE A 91 -33.00 36.41 -2.66
C ILE A 91 -33.13 34.93 -3.02
N GLU A 92 -34.08 34.58 -3.89
CA GLU A 92 -34.29 33.21 -4.36
C GLU A 92 -33.03 32.62 -5.00
N TYR A 93 -32.33 33.40 -5.83
CA TYR A 93 -31.09 32.96 -6.45
C TYR A 93 -30.00 32.66 -5.42
N LYS A 94 -29.83 33.53 -4.41
CA LYS A 94 -28.88 33.29 -3.32
C LYS A 94 -29.25 32.03 -2.52
N PHE A 95 -30.53 31.87 -2.17
CA PHE A 95 -31.03 30.68 -1.49
C PHE A 95 -30.80 29.40 -2.31
N GLN A 96 -31.02 29.43 -3.63
CA GLN A 96 -30.76 28.29 -4.50
C GLN A 96 -29.27 27.94 -4.54
N GLN A 97 -28.39 28.93 -4.62
CA GLN A 97 -26.95 28.69 -4.59
C GLN A 97 -26.49 28.10 -3.25
N GLU A 98 -26.99 28.64 -2.13
CA GLU A 98 -26.67 28.12 -0.80
C GLU A 98 -27.22 26.70 -0.61
N ASN A 99 -28.45 26.42 -1.03
CA ASN A 99 -29.00 25.06 -1.01
C ASN A 99 -28.17 24.08 -1.84
N MET A 100 -27.75 24.46 -3.04
CA MET A 100 -26.90 23.61 -3.87
C MET A 100 -25.53 23.37 -3.22
N ARG A 101 -24.96 24.37 -2.55
CA ARG A 101 -23.72 24.24 -1.79
C ARG A 101 -23.90 23.30 -0.60
N LEU A 102 -24.94 23.49 0.20
CA LEU A 102 -25.26 22.65 1.35
C LEU A 102 -25.50 21.20 0.96
N LEU A 103 -26.23 20.94 -0.14
CA LEU A 103 -26.43 19.59 -0.67
C LEU A 103 -25.09 18.92 -1.06
N LYS A 104 -24.19 19.68 -1.67
CA LYS A 104 -22.85 19.19 -2.02
C LYS A 104 -22.02 18.88 -0.76
N ASP A 105 -22.10 19.74 0.25
CA ASP A 105 -21.39 19.56 1.51
C ASP A 105 -21.92 18.35 2.28
N LEU A 106 -23.25 18.17 2.33
CA LEU A 106 -23.89 16.98 2.89
C LEU A 106 -23.47 15.69 2.17
N PHE A 107 -23.44 15.71 0.84
CA PHE A 107 -22.97 14.57 0.05
C PHE A 107 -21.51 14.22 0.37
N ASN A 108 -20.64 15.23 0.46
CA ASN A 108 -19.23 15.03 0.83
C ASN A 108 -19.09 14.50 2.25
N LEU A 109 -19.90 15.00 3.20
CA LEU A 109 -19.91 14.54 4.59
C LEU A 109 -20.34 13.08 4.68
N SER A 110 -21.43 12.72 4.00
CA SER A 110 -21.93 11.34 3.92
C SER A 110 -20.88 10.39 3.34
N LYS A 111 -20.17 10.80 2.28
CA LYS A 111 -19.08 10.01 1.71
C LYS A 111 -17.92 9.84 2.69
N ARG A 112 -17.52 10.89 3.42
CA ARG A 112 -16.48 10.80 4.46
C ARG A 112 -16.89 9.88 5.60
N PHE A 113 -18.14 9.98 6.03
CA PHE A 113 -18.70 9.12 7.07
C PHE A 113 -18.67 7.65 6.67
N ASN A 114 -19.13 7.32 5.45
CA ASN A 114 -19.06 5.94 4.93
C ASN A 114 -17.61 5.42 4.83
N ASN A 115 -16.66 6.28 4.44
CA ASN A 115 -15.25 5.90 4.43
C ASN A 115 -14.71 5.60 5.84
N LEU A 116 -15.10 6.41 6.84
CA LEU A 116 -14.72 6.19 8.23
C LEU A 116 -15.36 4.91 8.79
N GLN A 117 -16.63 4.64 8.51
CA GLN A 117 -17.27 3.38 8.89
C GLN A 117 -16.55 2.17 8.29
N ASN A 118 -16.19 2.22 7.01
CA ASN A 118 -15.44 1.16 6.35
C ASN A 118 -14.03 0.97 6.96
N LEU A 119 -13.38 2.06 7.38
CA LEU A 119 -12.08 2.00 8.04
C LEU A 119 -12.19 1.36 9.43
N LEU A 120 -13.18 1.78 10.22
CA LEU A 120 -13.48 1.19 11.54
C LEU A 120 -13.78 -0.30 11.42
N TYR A 121 -14.58 -0.71 10.45
CA TYR A 121 -14.87 -2.11 10.20
C TYR A 121 -13.60 -2.93 9.90
N ARG A 122 -12.69 -2.41 9.08
CA ARG A 122 -11.41 -3.09 8.79
C ARG A 122 -10.53 -3.21 10.03
N HIS A 123 -10.46 -2.15 10.85
CA HIS A 123 -9.69 -2.19 12.08
C HIS A 123 -10.29 -3.16 13.10
N GLN A 124 -11.61 -3.20 13.23
CA GLN A 124 -12.28 -4.19 14.08
C GLN A 124 -11.91 -5.62 13.66
N LYS A 125 -11.98 -5.91 12.35
CA LYS A 125 -11.59 -7.22 11.83
C LYS A 125 -10.12 -7.58 12.15
N GLN A 126 -9.22 -6.60 12.03
CA GLN A 126 -7.80 -6.81 12.41
C GLN A 126 -7.64 -7.10 13.90
N ILE A 127 -8.37 -6.39 14.75
CA ILE A 127 -8.37 -6.63 16.20
C ILE A 127 -8.85 -8.06 16.48
N ASP A 128 -9.94 -8.50 15.86
CA ASP A 128 -10.48 -9.85 16.03
C ASP A 128 -9.46 -10.93 15.60
N GLU A 129 -8.83 -10.76 14.43
CA GLU A 129 -7.76 -11.66 13.96
C GLU A 129 -6.57 -11.69 14.93
N THR A 130 -6.15 -10.54 15.48
CA THR A 130 -5.07 -10.51 16.47
C THR A 130 -5.46 -11.16 17.80
N ASN A 131 -6.71 -11.01 18.23
CA ASN A 131 -7.23 -11.64 19.44
C ASN A 131 -7.30 -13.17 19.29
N GLU A 132 -7.71 -13.68 18.13
CA GLU A 132 -7.66 -15.11 17.83
C GLU A 132 -6.23 -15.65 17.84
N ASN A 133 -5.30 -14.92 17.22
CA ASN A 133 -3.89 -15.28 17.25
C ASN A 133 -3.31 -15.31 18.68
N LEU A 134 -3.66 -14.33 19.52
CA LEU A 134 -3.26 -14.30 20.93
C LEU A 134 -3.84 -15.49 21.70
N LYS A 135 -5.12 -15.82 21.51
CA LYS A 135 -5.72 -17.02 22.12
C LYS A 135 -4.97 -18.29 21.71
N ASN A 136 -4.63 -18.43 20.44
CA ASN A 136 -3.86 -19.58 19.94
C ASN A 136 -2.47 -19.67 20.56
N VAL A 137 -1.78 -18.54 20.74
CA VAL A 137 -0.48 -18.49 21.42
C VAL A 137 -0.61 -18.86 22.90
N LEU A 138 -1.64 -18.36 23.59
CA LEU A 138 -1.91 -18.72 24.98
C LEU A 138 -2.18 -20.23 25.15
N ILE A 139 -2.94 -20.83 24.23
CA ILE A 139 -3.18 -22.28 24.23
C ILE A 139 -1.87 -23.04 24.06
N ARG A 140 -1.01 -22.63 23.11
CA ARG A 140 0.31 -23.25 22.91
C ARG A 140 1.22 -23.12 24.13
N LEU A 141 1.20 -21.97 24.80
CA LEU A 141 1.96 -21.76 26.04
C LEU A 141 1.45 -22.68 27.16
N LYS A 142 0.13 -22.80 27.33
CA LYS A 142 -0.46 -23.74 28.31
C LYS A 142 -0.12 -25.20 28.00
N GLN A 143 -0.12 -25.59 26.72
CA GLN A 143 0.30 -26.94 26.31
C GLN A 143 1.78 -27.20 26.65
N LEU A 144 2.65 -26.21 26.43
CA LEU A 144 4.06 -26.30 26.80
C LEU A 144 4.26 -26.37 28.32
N GLU A 145 3.50 -25.59 29.08
CA GLU A 145 3.51 -25.62 30.55
C GLU A 145 3.03 -26.96 31.10
N ASN A 146 1.96 -27.53 30.54
CA ASN A 146 1.48 -28.85 30.90
C ASN A 146 2.45 -29.97 30.50
N SER A 147 3.14 -29.82 29.37
CA SER A 147 4.20 -30.76 29.00
C SER A 147 5.39 -30.68 29.94
N LYS A 148 5.71 -29.51 30.49
CA LYS A 148 6.78 -29.36 31.50
C LYS A 148 6.41 -29.97 32.85
N THR A 149 5.16 -29.84 33.29
CA THR A 149 4.73 -30.44 34.56
C THR A 149 4.55 -31.96 34.47
N SER A 150 4.29 -32.51 33.28
CA SER A 150 4.33 -33.96 33.05
C SER A 150 5.75 -34.48 32.84
N THR A 151 6.66 -33.69 32.27
CA THR A 151 8.08 -34.06 32.22
C THR A 151 8.78 -33.87 33.55
N GLU A 152 8.43 -32.94 34.44
CA GLU A 152 9.09 -32.83 35.77
C GLU A 152 8.88 -34.07 36.66
N SER A 153 7.80 -34.85 36.44
CA SER A 153 7.57 -36.13 37.16
C SER A 153 8.29 -37.34 36.53
N GLU A 154 8.71 -37.28 35.26
CA GLU A 154 9.44 -38.37 34.58
C GLU A 154 10.93 -38.03 34.35
N GLU A 155 11.28 -36.75 34.18
CA GLU A 155 12.64 -36.21 34.04
C GLU A 155 13.43 -36.27 35.34
N ALA A 156 12.79 -36.22 36.52
CA ALA A 156 13.49 -36.47 37.79
C ALA A 156 14.07 -37.90 37.87
N SER A 157 13.52 -38.84 37.09
CA SER A 157 14.00 -40.23 37.01
C SER A 157 14.92 -40.47 35.80
N MET A 158 14.75 -39.75 34.68
CA MET A 158 15.53 -39.96 33.44
C MET A 158 16.68 -38.97 33.13
N MET A 159 16.74 -37.77 33.73
CA MET A 159 17.74 -36.72 33.39
C MET A 159 19.20 -36.99 33.83
N ARG A 160 19.56 -38.20 34.30
CA ARG A 160 20.97 -38.54 34.50
C ARG A 160 21.69 -38.97 33.22
N GLN A 161 20.98 -39.20 32.11
CA GLN A 161 21.62 -39.63 30.87
C GLN A 161 20.94 -39.02 29.62
N ASN A 162 21.67 -38.14 28.93
CA ASN A 162 21.52 -37.77 27.51
C ASN A 162 20.38 -36.83 27.07
N THR A 163 20.54 -35.53 27.26
CA THR A 163 20.15 -34.53 26.23
C THR A 163 21.13 -33.36 26.23
N ALA A 164 22.15 -33.47 25.38
CA ALA A 164 23.04 -32.37 25.08
C ALA A 164 22.27 -31.29 24.30
N GLU A 165 21.69 -30.31 25.00
CA GLU A 165 21.06 -29.15 24.35
C GLU A 165 22.06 -28.48 23.38
N TYR A 166 21.62 -28.31 22.13
CA TYR A 166 22.39 -27.71 21.04
C TYR A 166 22.43 -26.17 21.19
N THR A 167 23.23 -25.73 22.17
CA THR A 167 23.42 -24.32 22.53
C THR A 167 24.31 -23.60 21.51
N PRO A 168 24.14 -22.29 21.29
CA PRO A 168 24.98 -21.49 20.38
C PRO A 168 26.49 -21.65 20.63
N ARG A 169 26.87 -21.87 21.89
CA ARG A 169 28.25 -22.15 22.29
C ARG A 169 28.82 -23.43 21.67
N LYS A 170 28.05 -24.52 21.62
CA LYS A 170 28.46 -25.78 20.98
C LYS A 170 28.56 -25.63 19.46
N ARG A 171 27.61 -24.92 18.82
CA ARG A 171 27.66 -24.63 17.39
C ARG A 171 28.94 -23.89 16.98
N VAL A 172 29.31 -22.86 17.75
CA VAL A 172 30.52 -22.08 17.49
C VAL A 172 31.78 -22.91 17.75
N GLU A 173 31.78 -23.76 18.78
CA GLU A 173 32.88 -24.69 19.06
C GLU A 173 33.08 -25.73 17.96
N GLU A 174 32.00 -26.33 17.44
CA GLU A 174 32.00 -27.24 16.28
C GLU A 174 32.47 -26.51 15.01
N LEU A 175 31.97 -25.30 14.74
CA LEU A 175 32.32 -24.55 13.54
C LEU A 175 33.80 -24.14 13.52
N ILE A 176 34.36 -23.78 14.68
CA ILE A 176 35.78 -23.44 14.82
C ILE A 176 36.65 -24.70 14.70
N SER A 177 36.24 -25.81 15.31
CA SER A 177 37.01 -27.06 15.26
C SER A 177 37.03 -27.66 13.86
N GLU A 178 35.93 -27.57 13.11
CA GLU A 178 35.83 -28.06 11.73
C GLU A 178 36.57 -27.17 10.72
N ASN A 179 36.39 -25.84 10.80
CA ASN A 179 36.90 -24.94 9.75
C ASN A 179 38.31 -24.40 10.02
N ILE A 180 38.73 -24.33 11.30
CA ILE A 180 39.99 -23.69 11.68
C ILE A 180 40.73 -24.42 12.82
N PRO A 181 41.15 -25.68 12.60
CA PRO A 181 41.75 -26.50 13.66
C PRO A 181 43.13 -25.99 14.15
N HIS A 182 43.89 -25.22 13.36
CA HIS A 182 45.32 -24.94 13.62
C HIS A 182 45.67 -23.48 14.00
N ILE A 183 44.72 -22.70 14.53
CA ILE A 183 45.04 -21.37 15.10
C ILE A 183 45.52 -21.47 16.56
N GLU A 184 46.42 -20.57 16.95
CA GLU A 184 46.85 -20.33 18.33
C GLU A 184 45.65 -20.08 19.27
N THR A 185 45.64 -20.73 20.43
CA THR A 185 44.57 -20.66 21.44
C THR A 185 44.04 -19.24 21.76
N PRO A 186 44.88 -18.20 21.95
CA PRO A 186 44.36 -16.85 22.24
C PRO A 186 43.56 -16.24 21.08
N LYS A 187 43.94 -16.53 19.82
CA LYS A 187 43.20 -16.04 18.65
C LYS A 187 41.90 -16.81 18.44
N LYS A 188 41.84 -18.09 18.83
CA LYS A 188 40.61 -18.90 18.80
C LYS A 188 39.55 -18.36 19.76
N GLU A 189 39.94 -17.95 20.96
CA GLU A 189 39.02 -17.38 21.96
C GLU A 189 38.41 -16.06 21.49
N VAL A 190 39.22 -15.18 20.91
CA VAL A 190 38.73 -13.91 20.33
C VAL A 190 37.74 -14.15 19.18
N ILE A 191 38.02 -15.12 18.31
CA ILE A 191 37.11 -15.49 17.21
C ILE A 191 35.80 -16.07 17.76
N LYS A 192 35.89 -16.96 18.75
CA LYS A 192 34.73 -17.55 19.42
C LYS A 192 33.84 -16.50 20.06
N GLN A 193 34.43 -15.54 20.76
CA GLN A 193 33.70 -14.45 21.39
C GLN A 193 32.98 -13.59 20.34
N LYS A 194 33.66 -13.20 19.26
CA LYS A 194 33.04 -12.41 18.17
C LYS A 194 31.91 -13.15 17.45
N LEU A 195 32.05 -14.47 17.24
CA LEU A 195 31.00 -15.29 16.63
C LEU A 195 29.78 -15.40 17.55
N LEU A 196 30.00 -15.57 18.85
CA LEU A 196 28.92 -15.60 19.83
C LEU A 196 28.22 -14.23 19.94
N GLU A 197 28.96 -13.14 19.98
CA GLU A 197 28.41 -11.77 19.97
C GLU A 197 27.55 -11.54 18.71
N HIS A 198 28.02 -11.98 17.56
CA HIS A 198 27.27 -11.90 16.31
C HIS A 198 25.97 -12.72 16.35
N ASP A 199 26.01 -13.94 16.88
CA ASP A 199 24.82 -14.80 16.99
C ASP A 199 23.79 -14.20 17.95
N VAL A 200 24.23 -13.66 19.09
CA VAL A 200 23.36 -12.97 20.06
C VAL A 200 22.71 -11.73 19.41
N LEU A 201 23.48 -10.91 18.71
CA LEU A 201 22.95 -9.74 18.00
C LEU A 201 21.97 -10.12 16.89
N THR A 202 22.23 -11.22 16.19
CA THR A 202 21.36 -11.72 15.12
C THR A 202 20.01 -12.18 15.67
N GLU A 203 20.00 -12.90 16.80
CA GLU A 203 18.76 -13.33 17.45
C GLU A 203 17.99 -12.15 18.07
N ALA A 204 18.69 -11.18 18.68
CA ALA A 204 18.07 -9.95 19.18
C ALA A 204 17.38 -9.16 18.06
N LEU A 205 18.05 -8.97 16.91
CA LEU A 205 17.48 -8.29 15.76
C LEU A 205 16.30 -9.06 15.13
N LYS A 206 16.35 -10.40 15.14
CA LYS A 206 15.22 -11.24 14.69
C LYS A 206 14.00 -11.10 15.60
N LEU A 207 14.20 -10.93 16.90
CA LEU A 207 13.13 -10.71 17.88
C LEU A 207 12.50 -9.33 17.70
N GLU A 208 13.29 -8.27 17.60
CA GLU A 208 12.78 -6.92 17.32
C GLU A 208 12.05 -6.85 15.98
N MET A 209 12.57 -7.51 14.93
CA MET A 209 11.90 -7.61 13.65
C MET A 209 10.49 -8.20 13.70
N LYS A 210 10.15 -9.02 14.70
CA LYS A 210 8.79 -9.58 14.82
C LYS A 210 7.80 -8.51 15.28
N SER A 211 8.21 -7.62 16.19
CA SER A 211 7.36 -6.58 16.79
C SER A 211 7.33 -5.25 16.00
N SER A 212 8.28 -5.02 15.09
CA SER A 212 8.40 -3.73 14.37
C SER A 212 7.42 -3.51 13.20
N ASN A 213 7.26 -2.25 12.79
CA ASN A 213 6.43 -1.83 11.65
C ASN A 213 7.08 -2.20 10.29
N GLN A 214 6.33 -2.18 9.19
CA GLN A 214 6.77 -2.61 7.86
C GLN A 214 7.98 -1.82 7.32
N ALA A 215 8.08 -0.53 7.67
CA ALA A 215 9.22 0.32 7.30
C ALA A 215 10.50 -0.08 8.07
N GLU A 216 10.39 -0.29 9.37
CA GLU A 216 11.46 -0.75 10.25
C GLU A 216 11.91 -2.17 9.89
N LYS A 217 10.97 -3.07 9.57
CA LYS A 217 11.26 -4.41 9.04
C LYS A 217 12.11 -4.37 7.77
N ARG A 218 11.97 -3.35 6.93
CA ARG A 218 12.81 -3.18 5.72
C ARG A 218 14.22 -2.71 6.06
N THR A 219 14.38 -1.81 7.03
CA THR A 219 15.70 -1.38 7.51
C THR A 219 16.42 -2.50 8.26
N PHE A 220 15.76 -3.22 9.17
CA PHE A 220 16.34 -4.39 9.84
C PHE A 220 16.73 -5.50 8.86
N LYS A 221 15.91 -5.76 7.84
CA LYS A 221 16.29 -6.68 6.73
C LYS A 221 17.51 -6.19 5.94
N LYS A 222 17.73 -4.88 5.81
CA LYS A 222 18.92 -4.33 5.17
C LYS A 222 20.14 -4.48 6.08
N VAL A 223 20.00 -4.23 7.38
CA VAL A 223 21.06 -4.40 8.39
C VAL A 223 21.50 -5.86 8.46
N LEU A 224 20.57 -6.81 8.59
CA LEU A 224 20.87 -8.25 8.58
C LEU A 224 21.47 -8.77 7.25
N LYS A 225 21.21 -8.09 6.13
CA LYS A 225 21.69 -8.52 4.80
C LYS A 225 22.95 -7.78 4.32
N ASN A 226 23.42 -6.75 5.03
CA ASN A 226 24.44 -5.86 4.47
C ASN A 226 25.87 -6.36 4.59
N ASP A 227 26.19 -7.30 5.48
CA ASP A 227 27.58 -7.71 5.67
C ASP A 227 28.14 -8.56 4.50
N LEU A 228 27.32 -9.43 3.92
CA LEU A 228 27.71 -10.26 2.78
C LEU A 228 27.70 -9.51 1.45
N VAL A 229 26.74 -8.58 1.26
CA VAL A 229 26.62 -7.79 0.03
C VAL A 229 27.71 -6.71 -0.03
N GLU A 230 28.07 -6.11 1.11
CA GLU A 230 29.24 -5.22 1.17
C GLU A 230 30.54 -5.99 1.00
N LYS A 231 30.74 -7.16 1.65
CA LYS A 231 31.92 -8.01 1.40
C LYS A 231 32.03 -8.43 -0.06
N TYR A 232 30.90 -8.77 -0.72
CA TYR A 232 30.89 -9.12 -2.14
C TYR A 232 31.18 -7.92 -3.05
N ARG A 233 30.61 -6.74 -2.75
CA ARG A 233 30.89 -5.51 -3.51
C ARG A 233 32.31 -4.99 -3.29
N GLN A 234 32.84 -5.05 -2.07
CA GLN A 234 34.23 -4.71 -1.75
C GLN A 234 35.19 -5.68 -2.41
N LYS A 235 34.91 -6.99 -2.37
CA LYS A 235 35.66 -8.00 -3.13
C LYS A 235 35.65 -7.67 -4.63
N THR A 236 34.49 -7.36 -5.21
CA THR A 236 34.37 -7.01 -6.64
C THR A 236 35.13 -5.73 -6.99
N LYS A 237 35.05 -4.69 -6.14
CA LYS A 237 35.79 -3.43 -6.30
C LYS A 237 37.30 -3.64 -6.17
N LEU A 238 37.76 -4.42 -5.19
CA LEU A 238 39.16 -4.80 -5.01
C LEU A 238 39.69 -5.61 -6.20
N THR A 239 38.87 -6.52 -6.74
CA THR A 239 39.23 -7.32 -7.91
C THR A 239 39.42 -6.45 -9.16
N LEU A 240 38.57 -5.42 -9.32
CA LEU A 240 38.67 -4.44 -10.40
C LEU A 240 39.85 -3.49 -10.23
N SER A 241 40.10 -2.99 -9.01
CA SER A 241 41.18 -2.04 -8.72
C SER A 241 42.57 -2.68 -8.74
N LEU A 242 42.67 -3.99 -8.48
CA LEU A 242 43.92 -4.77 -8.56
C LEU A 242 44.15 -5.42 -9.94
N GLY A 243 43.29 -5.13 -10.94
CA GLY A 243 43.50 -5.55 -12.33
C GLY A 243 43.25 -7.03 -12.63
N PHE A 244 42.62 -7.79 -11.72
CA PHE A 244 42.30 -9.21 -11.95
C PHE A 244 41.10 -9.35 -12.90
N LYS A 245 41.32 -9.17 -14.21
CA LYS A 245 40.34 -9.48 -15.25
C LYS A 245 40.15 -11.00 -15.36
N GLY A 246 39.05 -11.51 -14.80
CA GLY A 246 38.34 -12.64 -15.40
C GLY A 246 38.77 -14.08 -15.10
N SER A 247 39.47 -14.41 -13.99
CA SER A 247 39.92 -15.80 -13.77
C SER A 247 39.60 -16.46 -12.41
N LEU A 248 38.87 -15.82 -11.49
CA LEU A 248 38.51 -16.49 -10.22
C LEU A 248 37.42 -17.58 -10.35
N LYS A 249 36.70 -17.65 -11.49
CA LYS A 249 35.77 -18.76 -11.78
C LYS A 249 36.48 -20.05 -12.25
N LYS A 250 37.76 -20.02 -12.65
CA LYS A 250 38.49 -21.22 -13.10
C LYS A 250 39.22 -21.97 -11.98
N TYR A 251 39.57 -21.32 -10.87
CA TYR A 251 40.39 -21.94 -9.83
C TYR A 251 39.65 -22.90 -8.89
N THR A 252 38.31 -22.81 -8.77
CA THR A 252 37.52 -23.78 -7.99
C THR A 252 37.15 -25.03 -8.78
N ARG A 253 37.10 -25.00 -10.12
CA ARG A 253 36.84 -26.20 -10.95
C ARG A 253 38.11 -27.01 -11.26
N LEU A 254 39.28 -26.38 -11.39
CA LEU A 254 40.51 -27.08 -11.79
C LEU A 254 41.17 -27.91 -10.67
N LYS A 255 40.91 -27.64 -9.38
CA LYS A 255 41.32 -28.55 -8.30
C LYS A 255 40.35 -29.70 -8.07
N PHE A 256 39.05 -29.54 -8.33
CA PHE A 256 38.08 -30.62 -8.16
C PHE A 256 38.23 -31.72 -9.22
N VAL A 257 38.53 -31.39 -10.48
CA VAL A 257 38.73 -32.42 -11.53
C VAL A 257 40.08 -33.14 -11.39
N ARG A 258 41.15 -32.46 -10.95
CA ARG A 258 42.44 -33.13 -10.69
C ARG A 258 42.45 -33.99 -9.42
N LEU A 259 41.64 -33.67 -8.41
CA LEU A 259 41.49 -34.52 -7.22
C LEU A 259 40.55 -35.73 -7.45
N LEU A 260 39.63 -35.66 -8.41
CA LEU A 260 38.78 -36.80 -8.80
C LEU A 260 39.49 -37.81 -9.71
N CYS A 261 40.55 -37.42 -10.43
CA CYS A 261 41.31 -38.34 -11.30
C CYS A 261 42.51 -39.03 -10.63
N TYR A 262 42.77 -38.81 -9.32
CA TYR A 262 43.85 -39.49 -8.58
C TYR A 262 43.33 -40.48 -7.52
N LYS A 263 42.07 -40.90 -7.59
CA LYS A 263 41.50 -41.94 -6.70
C LYS A 263 40.72 -43.04 -7.44
N ILE A 264 41.11 -43.36 -8.67
CA ILE A 264 40.75 -44.64 -9.31
C ILE A 264 42.02 -45.20 -9.95
N LYS A 265 42.81 -45.89 -9.14
CA LYS A 265 43.58 -47.10 -9.45
C LYS A 265 44.07 -47.68 -8.13
#